data_AF-A0A965RPH9-F1
#
_entry.id   AF-A0A965RPH9-F1
#
_cell.length_a   1.000
_cell.length_b   1.000
_cell.length_c   1.000
_cell.angle_alpha   90.00
_cell.angle_beta   90.00
_cell.angle_gamma   90.00
#
_symmetry.space_group_name_H-M   'P 1'
#
loop_
_entity.id
_entity.type
_entity.pdbx_description
1 polymer ?
#
loop_
_entity_poly.entity_id
_entity_poly.type
_entity_poly.pdbx_seq_one_letter_code
_entity_poly.pdbx_strand_id
1 'polypeptide(L)'
;MKFKFRLEKAARFFDQREMAKKLELANVMSQLSRLKTELQHFENENREVFKKNTEFQTVAAPWIKIWMDRVDANLKDIKRVQTEIESVLEMVEIKKMELSAISKRKKALEKVKEKRLAEFKIQKSRAEQKKLDENYQILELTKE
;
A
#
# COMPACT_ATOMS: atom_id res chain seq x y z
N MET A 1 2.85 -27.96 20.27
CA MET A 1 1.87 -26.85 20.10
C MET A 1 1.53 -26.60 18.63
N LYS A 2 0.65 -27.40 18.02
CA LYS A 2 0.31 -27.26 16.59
C LYS A 2 -0.41 -25.93 16.26
N PHE A 3 -1.15 -25.34 17.22
CA PHE A 3 -1.92 -24.09 17.01
C PHE A 3 -1.04 -22.82 16.94
N LYS A 4 -0.02 -22.70 17.81
CA LYS A 4 0.91 -21.56 17.82
C LYS A 4 1.61 -21.41 16.47
N PHE A 5 2.07 -22.53 15.91
CA PHE A 5 2.73 -22.59 14.61
C PHE A 5 1.79 -22.23 13.44
N ARG A 6 0.53 -22.68 13.46
CA ARG A 6 -0.46 -22.35 12.42
C ARG A 6 -0.80 -20.86 12.39
N LEU A 7 -1.02 -20.25 13.56
CA LEU A 7 -1.31 -18.80 13.65
C LEU A 7 -0.10 -17.95 13.30
N GLU A 8 1.10 -18.39 13.67
CA GLU A 8 2.34 -17.69 13.30
C GLU A 8 2.61 -17.76 11.80
N LYS A 9 2.40 -18.92 11.16
CA LYS A 9 2.49 -19.07 9.71
C LYS A 9 1.49 -18.16 8.99
N ALA A 10 0.25 -18.10 9.47
CA ALA A 10 -0.77 -17.22 8.90
C ALA A 10 -0.40 -15.73 9.08
N ALA A 11 0.14 -15.33 10.23
CA ALA A 11 0.58 -13.96 10.47
C ALA A 11 1.69 -13.55 9.49
N ARG A 12 2.73 -14.38 9.34
CA ARG A 12 3.81 -14.14 8.38
C ARG A 12 3.31 -14.02 6.93
N PHE A 13 2.31 -14.83 6.55
CA PHE A 13 1.69 -14.73 5.23
C PHE A 13 1.00 -13.37 5.02
N PHE A 14 0.26 -12.88 6.01
CA PHE A 14 -0.36 -11.56 5.93
C PHE A 14 0.66 -10.42 5.93
N ASP A 15 1.76 -10.54 6.68
CA ASP A 15 2.86 -9.57 6.66
C ASP A 15 3.50 -9.48 5.27
N GLN A 16 3.83 -10.62 4.67
CA GLN A 16 4.39 -10.68 3.31
C GLN A 16 3.42 -10.11 2.27
N ARG A 17 2.14 -10.46 2.38
CA ARG A 17 1.11 -9.97 1.47
C ARG A 17 0.86 -8.46 1.61
N GLU A 18 0.88 -7.94 2.83
CA GLU A 18 0.77 -6.50 3.10
C GLU A 18 1.99 -5.76 2.52
N MET A 19 3.19 -6.29 2.72
CA MET A 19 4.42 -5.71 2.18
C MET A 19 4.43 -5.70 0.65
N ALA A 20 4.08 -6.82 0.02
CA ALA A 20 3.96 -6.90 -1.44
C ALA A 20 2.96 -5.86 -1.97
N LYS A 21 1.83 -5.69 -1.28
CA LYS A 21 0.83 -4.70 -1.70
C LYS A 21 1.26 -3.25 -1.51
N LYS A 22 2.06 -2.96 -0.47
CA LYS A 22 2.69 -1.64 -0.29
C LYS A 22 3.68 -1.34 -1.40
N LEU A 23 4.50 -2.31 -1.81
CA LEU A 23 5.43 -2.15 -2.93
C LEU A 23 4.70 -1.91 -4.25
N GLU A 24 3.64 -2.67 -4.51
CA GLU A 24 2.77 -2.44 -5.66
C GLU A 24 2.17 -1.02 -5.67
N LEU A 25 1.69 -0.54 -4.53
CA LEU A 25 1.14 0.81 -4.40
C LEU A 25 2.22 1.88 -4.65
N ALA A 26 3.43 1.68 -4.10
CA ALA A 26 4.56 2.57 -4.30
C ALA A 26 4.95 2.66 -5.78
N ASN A 27 4.95 1.54 -6.51
CA ASN A 27 5.23 1.52 -7.94
C ASN A 27 4.19 2.33 -8.74
N VAL A 28 2.90 2.15 -8.45
CA VAL A 28 1.82 2.90 -9.12
C VAL A 28 1.91 4.40 -8.77
N MET A 29 2.23 4.74 -7.52
CA MET A 29 2.47 6.14 -7.12
C MET A 29 3.70 6.75 -7.81
N SER A 30 4.75 5.97 -8.04
CA SER A 30 5.92 6.42 -8.81
C SER A 30 5.55 6.71 -10.27
N GLN A 31 4.75 5.84 -10.89
CA GLN A 31 4.20 6.07 -12.24
C GLN A 31 3.36 7.36 -12.28
N LEU A 32 2.46 7.57 -11.31
CA LEU A 32 1.67 8.79 -11.21
C LEU A 32 2.55 10.04 -11.11
N SER A 33 3.62 9.99 -10.31
CA SER A 33 4.56 11.10 -10.17
C SER A 33 5.25 11.41 -11.50
N ARG A 34 5.66 10.39 -12.25
CA ARG A 34 6.31 10.57 -13.57
C ARG A 34 5.37 11.24 -14.57
N LEU A 35 4.12 10.74 -14.66
CA LEU A 35 3.11 11.32 -15.54
C LEU A 35 2.80 12.78 -15.19
N LYS A 36 2.75 13.12 -13.90
CA LYS A 36 2.59 14.52 -13.47
C LYS A 36 3.77 15.40 -13.86
N THR A 37 5.00 14.89 -13.75
CA THR A 37 6.19 15.62 -14.21
C THR A 37 6.18 15.81 -15.73
N GLU A 38 5.76 14.81 -16.49
CA GLU A 38 5.61 14.88 -17.94
C GLU A 38 4.53 15.90 -18.36
N LEU A 39 3.37 15.88 -17.70
CA LEU A 39 2.32 16.87 -17.90
C LEU A 39 2.85 18.30 -17.67
N GLN A 40 3.54 18.51 -16.54
CA GLN A 40 4.11 19.81 -16.19
C GLN A 40 5.20 20.24 -17.18
N HIS A 41 5.95 19.29 -17.74
CA HIS A 41 6.93 19.56 -18.78
C HIS A 41 6.26 20.13 -20.04
N PHE A 42 5.23 19.46 -20.58
CA PHE A 42 4.50 19.95 -21.75
C PHE A 42 3.82 21.32 -21.50
N GLU A 43 3.24 21.52 -20.32
CA GLU A 43 2.65 22.80 -19.94
C GLU A 43 3.69 23.93 -19.88
N ASN A 44 4.88 23.65 -19.34
CA ASN A 44 5.98 24.60 -19.31
C ASN A 44 6.52 24.89 -20.70
N GLU A 45 6.68 23.88 -21.56
CA GLU A 45 7.10 24.10 -22.95
C GLU A 45 6.14 25.04 -23.69
N ASN A 46 4.82 24.78 -23.57
CA ASN A 46 3.80 25.63 -24.17
C ASN A 46 3.88 27.06 -23.61
N ARG A 47 4.02 27.21 -22.29
CA ARG A 47 4.17 28.52 -21.63
C ARG A 47 5.38 29.28 -22.15
N GLU A 48 6.52 28.62 -22.33
CA GLU A 48 7.74 29.24 -22.87
C GLU A 48 7.60 29.65 -24.34
N VAL A 49 6.88 28.86 -25.15
CA VAL A 49 6.53 29.26 -26.53
C VAL A 49 5.69 30.54 -26.52
N PHE A 50 4.67 30.63 -25.65
CA PHE A 50 3.83 31.83 -25.57
C PHE A 50 4.59 33.06 -25.05
N LYS A 51 5.47 32.90 -24.05
CA LYS A 51 6.30 34.01 -23.54
C LYS A 51 7.21 34.60 -24.62
N LYS A 52 7.90 33.75 -25.37
CA LYS A 52 8.77 34.17 -26.49
C LYS A 52 8.00 34.88 -27.60
N ASN A 53 6.72 34.59 -27.75
CA ASN A 53 5.87 35.21 -28.75
C ASN A 53 5.27 36.56 -28.30
N THR A 54 5.19 36.82 -26.99
CA THR A 54 4.78 38.12 -26.43
C THR A 54 5.91 39.16 -26.39
N GLU A 55 7.17 38.73 -26.42
CA GLU A 55 8.32 39.62 -26.60
C GLU A 55 8.37 39.98 -28.09
N PHE A 56 8.05 41.23 -28.44
CA PHE A 56 7.91 41.77 -29.81
C PHE A 56 9.12 41.48 -30.73
N GLN A 57 9.18 40.26 -31.27
CA GLN A 57 10.10 39.88 -32.32
C GLN A 57 9.33 39.82 -33.64
N THR A 58 9.90 40.40 -34.69
CA THR A 58 9.47 40.18 -36.07
C THR A 58 9.83 38.75 -36.47
N VAL A 59 9.06 37.79 -35.99
CA VAL A 59 9.23 36.37 -36.30
C VAL A 59 8.63 36.12 -37.69
N ALA A 60 9.39 35.50 -38.59
CA ALA A 60 8.88 35.14 -39.91
C ALA A 60 7.74 34.12 -39.79
N ALA A 61 6.71 34.25 -40.65
CA ALA A 61 5.52 33.39 -40.64
C ALA A 61 5.79 31.86 -40.59
N PRO A 62 6.84 31.30 -41.24
CA PRO A 62 7.16 29.88 -41.12
C PRO A 62 7.50 29.43 -39.69
N TRP A 63 8.16 30.27 -38.90
CA TRP A 63 8.52 29.96 -37.52
C TRP A 63 7.30 29.97 -36.60
N ILE A 64 6.36 30.89 -36.83
CA ILE A 64 5.09 30.93 -36.12
C ILE A 64 4.32 29.63 -36.35
N LYS A 65 4.26 29.16 -37.59
CA LYS A 65 3.60 27.88 -37.93
C LYS A 65 4.23 26.71 -37.18
N ILE A 66 5.57 26.59 -37.20
CA ILE A 66 6.29 25.52 -36.49
C ILE A 66 5.98 25.53 -34.99
N TRP A 67 5.91 26.71 -34.37
CA TRP A 67 5.58 26.83 -32.94
C TRP A 67 4.14 26.42 -32.66
N MET A 68 3.20 26.83 -33.49
CA MET A 68 1.79 26.44 -33.34
C MET A 68 1.59 24.94 -33.54
N ASP A 69 2.23 24.34 -34.55
CA ASP A 69 2.20 22.90 -34.78
C ASP A 69 2.75 22.12 -33.57
N ARG A 70 3.81 22.63 -32.92
CA ARG A 70 4.37 22.05 -31.69
C ARG A 70 3.41 22.20 -30.50
N VAL A 71 2.78 23.36 -30.33
CA VAL A 71 1.79 23.58 -29.26
C VAL A 71 0.59 22.63 -29.45
N ASP A 72 0.11 22.47 -30.67
CA ASP A 72 -1.00 21.55 -30.99
C ASP A 72 -0.63 20.08 -30.72
N ALA A 73 0.61 19.68 -31.02
CA ALA A 73 1.12 18.37 -30.65
C ALA A 73 1.15 18.19 -29.12
N ASN A 74 1.75 19.14 -28.40
CA ASN A 74 1.81 19.13 -26.94
C ASN A 74 0.41 19.10 -26.30
N LEU A 75 -0.59 19.81 -26.86
CA LEU A 75 -1.97 19.78 -26.36
C LEU A 75 -2.63 18.40 -26.52
N LYS A 76 -2.32 17.67 -27.59
CA LYS A 76 -2.78 16.28 -27.76
C LYS A 76 -2.13 15.37 -26.72
N ASP A 77 -0.82 15.52 -26.50
CA ASP A 77 -0.08 14.74 -25.51
C ASP A 77 -0.54 15.05 -24.08
N ILE A 78 -0.82 16.32 -23.75
CA ILE A 78 -1.40 16.74 -22.46
C ILE A 78 -2.71 16.00 -22.21
N LYS A 79 -3.64 15.96 -23.18
CA LYS A 79 -4.92 15.27 -23.03
C LYS A 79 -4.72 13.77 -22.80
N ARG A 80 -3.82 13.14 -23.56
CA ARG A 80 -3.46 11.72 -23.38
C ARG A 80 -2.91 11.48 -21.98
N VAL A 81 -1.92 12.24 -21.54
CA VAL A 81 -1.31 12.11 -20.21
C VAL A 81 -2.33 12.36 -19.09
N GLN A 82 -3.26 13.31 -19.26
CA GLN A 82 -4.36 13.53 -18.32
C GLN A 82 -5.26 12.30 -18.18
N THR A 83 -5.66 11.68 -19.29
CA THR A 83 -6.44 10.43 -19.23
C THR A 83 -5.69 9.27 -18.58
N GLU A 84 -4.37 9.18 -18.81
CA GLU A 84 -3.54 8.17 -18.15
C GLU A 84 -3.41 8.42 -16.65
N ILE A 85 -3.28 9.69 -16.23
CA ILE A 85 -3.26 10.10 -14.82
C ILE A 85 -4.57 9.69 -14.13
N GLU A 86 -5.72 9.93 -14.76
CA GLU A 86 -7.03 9.54 -14.21
C GLU A 86 -7.11 8.02 -14.00
N SER A 87 -6.73 7.24 -15.01
CA SER A 87 -6.69 5.77 -14.91
C SER A 87 -5.73 5.29 -13.80
N VAL A 88 -4.56 5.92 -13.67
CA VAL A 88 -3.60 5.58 -12.61
C VAL A 88 -4.13 5.95 -11.22
N LEU A 89 -4.85 7.07 -11.08
CA LEU A 89 -5.50 7.46 -9.83
C LEU A 89 -6.56 6.44 -9.39
N GLU A 90 -7.37 5.93 -10.33
CA GLU A 90 -8.32 4.86 -10.04
C GLU A 90 -7.60 3.60 -9.54
N MET A 91 -6.51 3.20 -10.20
CA MET A 91 -5.68 2.07 -9.76
C MET A 91 -5.09 2.28 -8.35
N VAL A 92 -4.68 3.50 -8.01
CA VAL A 92 -4.20 3.84 -6.66
C VAL A 92 -5.31 3.61 -5.63
N GLU A 93 -6.53 4.06 -5.88
CA GLU A 93 -7.64 3.89 -4.95
C GLU A 93 -8.04 2.43 -4.78
N ILE A 94 -8.08 1.65 -5.87
CA ILE A 94 -8.30 0.20 -5.80
C ILE A 94 -7.24 -0.46 -4.90
N LYS A 95 -5.95 -0.17 -5.14
CA LYS A 95 -4.86 -0.78 -4.35
C LYS A 95 -4.87 -0.34 -2.89
N LYS A 96 -5.26 0.90 -2.58
CA LYS A 96 -5.46 1.39 -1.20
C LYS A 96 -6.57 0.61 -0.50
N MET A 97 -7.70 0.38 -1.17
CA MET A 97 -8.80 -0.41 -0.62
C MET A 97 -8.38 -1.85 -0.33
N GLU A 98 -7.66 -2.49 -1.25
CA GLU A 98 -7.12 -3.84 -1.06
C GLU A 98 -6.12 -3.92 0.10
N LEU A 99 -5.20 -2.95 0.20
CA LEU A 99 -4.26 -2.86 1.31
C LEU A 99 -4.97 -2.67 2.65
N SER A 100 -6.02 -1.84 2.68
CA SER A 100 -6.87 -1.64 3.87
C SER A 100 -7.56 -2.94 4.29
N ALA A 101 -8.11 -3.69 3.33
CA ALA A 101 -8.73 -4.98 3.58
C ALA A 101 -7.74 -6.01 4.15
N ILE A 102 -6.52 -6.09 3.59
CA ILE A 102 -5.44 -6.96 4.10
C ILE A 102 -5.06 -6.55 5.54
N SER A 103 -4.89 -5.25 5.78
CA SER A 103 -4.52 -4.71 7.09
C SER A 103 -5.58 -5.02 8.16
N LYS A 104 -6.87 -4.90 7.81
CA LYS A 104 -7.99 -5.27 8.71
C LYS A 104 -7.96 -6.76 9.05
N ARG A 105 -7.73 -7.64 8.06
CA ARG A 105 -7.62 -9.09 8.26
C ARG A 105 -6.44 -9.47 9.14
N LYS A 106 -5.29 -8.82 8.95
CA LYS A 106 -4.11 -8.99 9.81
C LYS A 106 -4.39 -8.64 11.27
N LYS A 107 -4.98 -7.46 11.52
CA LYS A 107 -5.38 -7.04 12.87
C LYS A 107 -6.37 -8.01 13.52
N ALA A 108 -7.31 -8.55 12.75
CA ALA A 108 -8.23 -9.56 13.25
C ALA A 108 -7.49 -10.86 13.65
N LEU A 109 -6.52 -11.30 12.84
CA LEU A 109 -5.71 -12.47 13.15
C LEU A 109 -4.83 -12.27 14.39
N GLU A 110 -4.26 -11.09 14.58
CA GLU A 110 -3.51 -10.73 15.79
C GLU A 110 -4.38 -10.84 17.04
N LYS A 111 -5.59 -10.29 17.02
CA LYS A 111 -6.56 -10.42 18.12
C LYS A 111 -6.91 -11.88 18.42
N VAL A 112 -7.09 -12.71 17.39
CA VAL A 112 -7.35 -14.15 17.57
C VAL A 112 -6.13 -14.84 18.20
N LYS A 113 -4.92 -14.50 17.77
CA LYS A 113 -3.68 -15.03 18.31
C LYS A 113 -3.52 -14.68 19.80
N GLU A 114 -3.78 -13.44 20.17
CA GLU A 114 -3.74 -12.98 21.58
C GLU A 114 -4.74 -13.74 22.44
N LYS A 115 -6.00 -13.85 22.00
CA LYS A 115 -7.05 -14.60 22.72
C LYS A 115 -6.67 -16.06 22.92
N ARG A 116 -6.21 -16.75 21.87
CA ARG A 116 -5.78 -18.15 21.96
C ARG A 116 -4.57 -18.35 22.88
N LEU A 117 -3.65 -17.39 22.90
CA LEU A 117 -2.48 -17.44 23.77
C LEU A 117 -2.88 -17.22 25.24
N ALA A 118 -3.83 -16.33 25.51
CA ALA A 118 -4.41 -16.14 26.84
C ALA A 118 -5.15 -17.40 27.33
N GLU A 119 -6.03 -17.98 26.50
CA GLU A 119 -6.71 -19.25 26.78
C GLU A 119 -5.71 -20.37 27.13
N PHE A 120 -4.64 -20.49 26.33
CA PHE A 120 -3.61 -21.49 26.55
C PHE A 120 -2.87 -21.29 27.89
N LYS A 121 -2.54 -20.05 28.25
CA LYS A 121 -1.91 -19.74 29.54
C LYS A 121 -2.80 -20.14 30.72
N ILE A 122 -4.09 -19.83 30.63
CA ILE A 122 -5.08 -20.21 31.67
C ILE A 122 -5.20 -21.73 31.77
N GLN A 123 -5.34 -22.43 30.65
CA GLN A 123 -5.42 -23.90 30.64
C GLN A 123 -4.17 -24.55 31.23
N LYS A 124 -2.98 -24.02 30.88
CA LYS A 124 -1.71 -24.51 31.43
C LYS A 124 -1.64 -24.31 32.95
N SER A 125 -1.98 -23.11 33.44
CA SER A 125 -2.01 -22.82 34.88
C SER A 125 -3.00 -23.72 35.63
N ARG A 126 -4.21 -23.94 35.09
CA ARG A 126 -5.20 -24.86 35.68
C ARG A 126 -4.69 -26.30 35.72
N ALA A 127 -4.01 -26.76 34.67
CA ALA A 127 -3.45 -28.10 34.63
C ALA A 127 -2.28 -28.28 35.61
N GLU A 128 -1.46 -27.24 35.80
CA GLU A 128 -0.37 -27.23 36.80
C GLU A 128 -0.94 -27.23 38.22
N GLN A 129 -1.96 -26.42 38.50
CA GLN A 129 -2.64 -26.39 39.79
C GLN A 129 -3.30 -27.72 40.11
N LYS A 130 -4.04 -28.32 39.16
CA LYS A 130 -4.64 -29.65 39.35
C LYS A 130 -3.61 -30.71 39.71
N LYS A 131 -2.43 -30.71 39.07
CA LYS A 131 -1.34 -31.64 39.40
C LYS A 131 -0.77 -31.40 40.80
N LEU A 132 -0.66 -30.14 41.23
CA LEU A 132 -0.22 -29.81 42.59
C LEU A 132 -1.22 -30.32 43.63
N ASP A 133 -2.52 -30.10 43.40
CA ASP A 133 -3.60 -30.56 44.28
C ASP A 133 -3.62 -32.10 44.36
N GLU A 134 -3.51 -32.79 43.22
CA GLU A 134 -3.41 -34.26 43.16
C GLU A 134 -2.18 -34.78 43.95
N ASN A 135 -1.02 -34.14 43.78
CA ASN A 135 0.20 -34.52 44.51
C ASN A 135 0.06 -34.29 46.02
N TYR A 136 -0.60 -33.20 46.42
CA TYR A 136 -0.83 -32.87 47.82
C TYR A 136 -1.74 -33.89 48.50
N GLN A 137 -2.83 -34.31 47.84
CA GLN A 137 -3.72 -35.38 48.34
C GLN A 137 -2.97 -36.71 48.52
N ILE A 138 -2.09 -37.09 47.60
CA ILE A 138 -1.27 -38.30 47.74
C ILE A 138 -0.32 -38.19 48.94
N LEU A 139 0.26 -37.02 49.19
CA LEU A 139 1.13 -36.77 50.35
C LEU A 139 0.39 -36.83 51.68
N GLU A 140 -0.87 -36.38 51.74
CA GLU A 140 -1.70 -36.53 52.95
C GLU A 140 -2.01 -38.00 53.22
N LEU A 141 -2.41 -38.75 52.19
CA LEU A 141 -2.72 -40.19 52.29
C LEU A 141 -1.53 -41.08 52.65
N THR A 142 -0.29 -40.59 52.50
CA THR A 142 0.94 -41.33 52.85
C THR A 142 1.51 -40.96 54.22
N LYS A 143 0.95 -39.93 54.88
CA LYS A 143 1.32 -39.52 56.23
C LYS A 143 0.44 -40.15 57.32
N GLU A 144 -0.73 -40.66 56.96
CA GLU A 144 -1.56 -41.56 57.78
C GLU A 144 -1.07 -43.01 57.66
#